data_AF-A0A1C7PES8-F1
#
_entry.id   AF-A0A1C7PES8-F1
#
_cell.length_a   1.000
_cell.length_b   1.000
_cell.length_c   1.000
_cell.angle_alpha   90.00
_cell.angle_beta   90.00
_cell.angle_gamma   90.00
#
_symmetry.space_group_name_H-M   'P 1'
#
loop_
_entity.id
_entity.type
_entity.pdbx_description
1 polymer ?
#
loop_
_entity_poly.entity_id
_entity_poly.type
_entity_poly.pdbx_seq_one_letter_code
_entity_poly.pdbx_strand_id
1 'polypeptide(L)'
;MNIPLSLASSLLLPTALCMQENAPKPPAAIAAATENNEDEIIRQYSIYMGLQTVYGLQRYAIEAAAMSPADLDIIRQSALDHLGTSIDQKALDAEYEHISQAYMAALREEETERDKTFMQENAKRPGVVSLPIGIQYKVIPDPQGNNRTLDEMNGYMETTSSGRCIGGISTHESHDFSYVLPNILTDSAALQNMPKGKEFIFYIPVALLSPSKRKDEDDRASIIIYIFRHQHAGGSFWRQEDVPAPAEFKRIPPDLLRKHSELLGASVAHYIQSRWTEDAAQEIDRNIVKQTISYHISDTIDPAALRNEYKDVIRQYTAIQEKRQKERDRVFMQEHAKRPGIIDLGNGIQYAVEKDPANGNLPFTSARVTNIATISGRKNCQPSQNDLDGIEDFGIPDMLGESLKQIEPGRKWTFYLPFQLLPDIKRQLLTSLWKGACPEYVAISCVAAQKETDSSNKDEDIEDDATEKPSSCEDVWKRKDRSPEAMARDEEHFLRLLDLTPNVTVLPNGVRYASMIDPEGRNGSIKNVSIMTPHTLVGDSFGSHLHLDHQNTRPDGTEIYTHPLIEPYIDDLPEAKKWFFCIPTSLLDPADVEWYEQRIGVRPNYILYTLEANTTH
;
A
#
# COMPACT_ATOMS: atom_id res chain seq x y z
N MET A 1 16.75 -2.18 -78.80
CA MET A 1 16.45 -0.74 -78.98
C MET A 1 16.28 -0.16 -77.59
N ASN A 2 17.23 0.69 -77.19
CA ASN A 2 17.29 1.58 -76.02
C ASN A 2 17.22 1.00 -74.59
N ILE A 3 18.42 0.74 -74.06
CA ILE A 3 18.90 1.06 -72.69
C ILE A 3 19.55 2.47 -72.84
N PRO A 4 19.54 3.45 -71.89
CA PRO A 4 20.15 3.33 -70.54
C PRO A 4 19.55 4.26 -69.45
N LEU A 5 20.04 4.49 -68.22
CA LEU A 5 21.30 4.32 -67.45
C LEU A 5 20.85 4.51 -65.96
N SER A 6 21.15 3.64 -65.00
CA SER A 6 22.27 3.72 -64.04
C SER A 6 22.03 4.48 -62.72
N LEU A 7 22.55 3.86 -61.64
CA LEU A 7 22.94 4.36 -60.30
C LEU A 7 21.91 4.33 -59.16
N ALA A 8 22.01 3.29 -58.33
CA ALA A 8 21.96 3.45 -56.88
C ALA A 8 22.95 2.45 -56.24
N SER A 9 24.02 3.00 -55.67
CA SER A 9 25.06 2.30 -54.93
C SER A 9 24.51 1.58 -53.69
N SER A 10 24.73 0.28 -53.60
CA SER A 10 24.60 -0.46 -52.34
C SER A 10 25.87 -0.27 -51.52
N LEU A 11 25.83 0.65 -50.56
CA LEU A 11 26.79 0.73 -49.45
C LEU A 11 26.49 -0.45 -48.51
N LEU A 12 27.36 -1.45 -48.54
CA LEU A 12 27.49 -2.46 -47.49
C LEU A 12 28.01 -1.76 -46.23
N LEU A 13 27.13 -1.56 -45.24
CA LEU A 13 27.51 -1.26 -43.87
C LEU A 13 27.96 -2.56 -43.19
N PRO A 14 29.12 -2.60 -42.51
CA PRO A 14 29.49 -3.75 -41.72
C PRO A 14 28.61 -3.79 -40.48
N THR A 15 27.91 -4.91 -40.28
CA THR A 15 27.31 -5.28 -39.00
C THR A 15 28.43 -5.39 -37.97
N ALA A 16 28.59 -4.34 -37.15
CA ALA A 16 29.32 -4.43 -35.91
C ALA A 16 28.53 -5.35 -34.96
N LEU A 17 28.88 -6.63 -34.99
CA LEU A 17 28.61 -7.55 -33.89
C LEU A 17 29.40 -6.98 -32.70
N CYS A 18 28.74 -6.23 -31.82
CA CYS A 18 29.29 -5.99 -30.48
C CYS A 18 29.35 -7.37 -29.82
N MET A 19 30.53 -7.98 -29.81
CA MET A 19 30.84 -9.06 -28.90
C MET A 19 30.68 -8.48 -27.49
N GLN A 20 29.56 -8.81 -26.85
CA GLN A 20 29.46 -8.73 -25.41
C GLN A 20 30.44 -9.78 -24.90
N GLU A 21 31.62 -9.32 -24.54
CA GLU A 21 32.67 -10.11 -23.92
C GLU A 21 32.04 -10.74 -22.67
N ASN A 22 31.82 -12.06 -22.71
CA ASN A 22 31.25 -12.82 -21.60
C ASN A 22 32.20 -12.69 -20.41
N ALA A 23 31.95 -11.70 -19.54
CA ALA A 23 32.63 -11.59 -18.28
C ALA A 23 32.48 -12.93 -17.53
N PRO A 24 33.56 -13.50 -16.97
CA PRO A 24 33.49 -14.78 -16.30
C PRO A 24 32.46 -14.73 -15.16
N LYS A 25 31.54 -15.70 -15.16
CA LYS A 25 30.55 -15.89 -14.08
C LYS A 25 31.24 -15.73 -12.72
N PRO A 26 30.75 -14.86 -11.82
CA PRO A 26 31.27 -14.79 -10.47
C PRO A 26 31.23 -16.21 -9.88
N PRO A 27 32.36 -16.77 -9.42
CA PRO A 27 32.40 -18.16 -8.99
C PRO A 27 31.35 -18.35 -7.88
N ALA A 28 30.47 -19.34 -8.08
CA ALA A 28 29.49 -19.75 -7.10
C ALA A 28 30.19 -20.10 -5.77
N ALA A 29 29.54 -19.86 -4.64
CA ALA A 29 30.09 -20.13 -3.32
C ALA A 29 30.41 -21.61 -3.17
N ILE A 30 31.65 -22.00 -3.45
CA ILE A 30 32.18 -23.34 -3.17
C ILE A 30 33.65 -23.21 -2.75
N ALA A 31 33.84 -23.10 -1.44
CA ALA A 31 34.86 -23.79 -0.65
C ALA A 31 34.74 -23.22 0.76
N ALA A 32 34.75 -24.09 1.78
CA ALA A 32 34.83 -23.68 3.18
C ALA A 32 35.88 -22.57 3.32
N ALA A 33 35.43 -21.35 3.60
CA ALA A 33 36.32 -20.22 3.79
C ALA A 33 37.36 -20.64 4.83
N THR A 34 38.63 -20.76 4.40
CA THR A 34 39.74 -20.83 5.33
C THR A 34 39.59 -19.64 6.28
N GLU A 35 39.38 -19.92 7.56
CA GLU A 35 38.73 -19.10 8.59
C GLU A 35 39.23 -17.65 8.81
N ASN A 36 40.13 -17.07 8.01
CA ASN A 36 40.81 -15.82 8.37
C ASN A 36 41.14 -14.83 7.21
N ASN A 37 40.58 -14.96 6.00
CA ASN A 37 40.81 -13.94 4.96
C ASN A 37 39.68 -12.89 4.95
N GLU A 38 39.90 -11.74 5.60
CA GLU A 38 38.92 -10.63 5.65
C GLU A 38 38.52 -10.15 4.23
N ASP A 39 39.44 -10.10 3.27
CA ASP A 39 39.16 -9.65 1.89
C ASP A 39 38.24 -10.64 1.15
N GLU A 40 38.43 -11.95 1.36
CA GLU A 40 37.53 -12.96 0.77
C GLU A 40 36.15 -12.92 1.41
N ILE A 41 36.06 -12.69 2.73
CA ILE A 41 34.78 -12.53 3.43
C ILE A 41 34.02 -11.31 2.88
N ILE A 42 34.71 -10.18 2.70
CA ILE A 42 34.15 -8.97 2.10
C ILE A 42 33.72 -9.22 0.66
N ARG A 43 34.52 -9.93 -0.13
CA ARG A 43 34.21 -10.32 -1.51
C ARG A 43 32.92 -11.16 -1.58
N GLN A 44 32.83 -12.22 -0.79
CA GLN A 44 31.65 -13.10 -0.74
C GLN A 44 30.41 -12.36 -0.21
N TYR A 45 30.58 -11.49 0.78
CA TYR A 45 29.50 -10.65 1.27
C TYR A 45 29.02 -9.66 0.19
N SER A 46 29.92 -9.15 -0.65
CA SER A 46 29.56 -8.31 -1.81
C SER A 46 28.74 -9.07 -2.85
N ILE A 47 29.05 -10.35 -3.10
CA ILE A 47 28.22 -11.23 -3.94
C ILE A 47 26.83 -11.42 -3.31
N TYR A 48 26.77 -11.75 -2.02
CA TYR A 48 25.51 -11.87 -1.28
C TYR A 48 24.65 -10.60 -1.40
N MET A 49 25.24 -9.42 -1.21
CA MET A 49 24.55 -8.13 -1.36
C MET A 49 24.06 -7.89 -2.79
N GLY A 50 24.84 -8.30 -3.80
CA GLY A 50 24.40 -8.31 -5.19
C GLY A 50 23.16 -9.18 -5.41
N LEU A 51 23.17 -10.42 -4.92
CA LEU A 51 22.03 -11.35 -5.04
C LEU A 51 20.79 -10.87 -4.27
N GLN A 52 20.96 -10.28 -3.08
CA GLN A 52 19.87 -9.63 -2.34
C GLN A 52 19.30 -8.44 -3.12
N THR A 53 20.17 -7.66 -3.78
CA THR A 53 19.74 -6.54 -4.62
C THR A 53 18.99 -7.03 -5.86
N VAL A 54 19.40 -8.14 -6.48
CA VAL A 54 18.66 -8.78 -7.58
C VAL A 54 17.26 -9.17 -7.13
N TYR A 55 17.14 -9.87 -6.00
CA TYR A 55 15.83 -10.25 -5.44
C TYR A 55 14.93 -9.01 -5.23
N GLY A 56 15.48 -7.95 -4.62
CA GLY A 56 14.77 -6.70 -4.42
C GLY A 56 14.35 -6.04 -5.75
N LEU A 57 15.29 -5.90 -6.69
CA LEU A 57 15.05 -5.28 -8.00
C LEU A 57 13.98 -6.03 -8.78
N GLN A 58 14.06 -7.36 -8.85
CA GLN A 58 13.06 -8.18 -9.53
C GLN A 58 11.68 -7.97 -8.93
N ARG A 59 11.58 -7.98 -7.60
CA ARG A 59 10.32 -7.71 -6.91
C ARG A 59 9.78 -6.31 -7.23
N TYR A 60 10.61 -5.28 -7.11
CA TYR A 60 10.19 -3.90 -7.42
C TYR A 60 9.83 -3.71 -8.89
N ALA A 61 10.57 -4.31 -9.82
CA ALA A 61 10.28 -4.21 -11.24
C ALA A 61 8.99 -4.94 -11.61
N ILE A 62 8.72 -6.11 -11.01
CA ILE A 62 7.45 -6.82 -11.15
C ILE A 62 6.30 -6.00 -10.56
N GLU A 63 6.47 -5.45 -9.35
CA GLU A 63 5.48 -4.58 -8.71
C GLU A 63 5.19 -3.34 -9.58
N ALA A 64 6.23 -2.67 -10.08
CA ALA A 64 6.10 -1.52 -10.95
C ALA A 64 5.38 -1.86 -12.28
N ALA A 65 5.79 -2.95 -12.94
CA ALA A 65 5.19 -3.43 -14.18
C ALA A 65 3.74 -3.93 -13.99
N ALA A 66 3.38 -4.39 -12.80
CA ALA A 66 2.00 -4.76 -12.49
C ALA A 66 1.11 -3.53 -12.24
N MET A 67 1.64 -2.52 -11.54
CA MET A 67 0.89 -1.29 -11.19
C MET A 67 0.73 -0.34 -12.37
N SER A 68 1.74 -0.30 -13.23
CA SER A 68 1.79 0.42 -14.48
C SER A 68 2.26 -0.60 -15.50
N PRO A 69 1.44 -1.01 -16.50
CA PRO A 69 1.76 -2.04 -17.49
C PRO A 69 2.90 -1.58 -18.42
N ALA A 70 4.04 -1.34 -17.81
CA ALA A 70 5.32 -0.92 -18.34
C ALA A 70 6.11 -2.18 -18.73
N ASP A 71 7.07 -1.98 -19.63
CA ASP A 71 7.88 -3.07 -20.13
C ASP A 71 8.93 -3.46 -19.08
N LEU A 72 8.75 -4.67 -18.53
CA LEU A 72 9.61 -5.20 -17.46
C LEU A 72 11.07 -5.33 -17.89
N ASP A 73 11.34 -5.67 -19.15
CA ASP A 73 12.70 -5.83 -19.65
C ASP A 73 13.36 -4.46 -19.87
N ILE A 74 12.60 -3.46 -20.31
CA ILE A 74 13.08 -2.06 -20.37
C ILE A 74 13.37 -1.52 -18.97
N ILE A 75 12.50 -1.78 -17.98
CA ILE A 75 12.75 -1.38 -16.58
C ILE A 75 14.05 -1.99 -16.08
N ARG A 76 14.24 -3.31 -16.27
CA ARG A 76 15.45 -4.02 -15.86
C ARG A 76 16.69 -3.45 -16.54
N GLN A 77 16.64 -3.26 -17.85
CA GLN A 77 17.78 -2.74 -18.62
C GLN A 77 18.12 -1.31 -18.20
N SER A 78 17.13 -0.43 -18.10
CA SER A 78 17.36 0.94 -17.64
C SER A 78 17.90 0.99 -16.21
N ALA A 79 17.43 0.13 -15.32
CA ALA A 79 17.97 0.04 -13.96
C ALA A 79 19.45 -0.37 -13.95
N LEU A 80 19.86 -1.29 -14.83
CA LEU A 80 21.26 -1.69 -15.00
C LEU A 80 22.12 -0.57 -15.59
N ASP A 81 21.60 0.12 -16.61
CA ASP A 81 22.32 1.21 -17.31
C ASP A 81 22.60 2.38 -16.37
N HIS A 82 21.65 2.69 -15.49
CA HIS A 82 21.78 3.76 -14.49
C HIS A 82 22.45 3.30 -13.18
N LEU A 83 22.81 2.02 -13.04
CA LEU A 83 23.45 1.52 -11.82
C LEU A 83 24.90 2.05 -11.72
N GLY A 84 25.19 2.82 -10.67
CA GLY A 84 26.51 3.42 -10.44
C GLY A 84 26.75 4.72 -11.21
N THR A 85 25.77 5.25 -11.92
CA THR A 85 25.81 6.61 -12.49
C THR A 85 25.21 7.61 -11.50
N SER A 86 25.80 8.80 -11.37
CA SER A 86 25.18 9.88 -10.62
C SER A 86 23.93 10.37 -11.37
N ILE A 87 22.79 10.34 -10.69
CA ILE A 87 21.50 10.79 -11.22
C ILE A 87 21.15 12.11 -10.54
N ASP A 88 20.81 13.13 -11.31
CA ASP A 88 20.17 14.33 -10.77
C ASP A 88 18.72 13.98 -10.42
N GLN A 89 18.49 13.73 -9.13
CA GLN A 89 17.19 13.30 -8.62
C GLN A 89 16.08 14.30 -8.97
N LYS A 90 16.37 15.60 -8.89
CA LYS A 90 15.36 16.62 -9.16
C LYS A 90 14.96 16.64 -10.63
N ALA A 91 15.92 16.43 -11.53
CA ALA A 91 15.66 16.33 -12.96
C ALA A 91 14.88 15.05 -13.29
N LEU A 92 15.28 13.91 -12.71
CA LEU A 92 14.59 12.63 -12.88
C LEU A 92 13.13 12.72 -12.41
N ASP A 93 12.89 13.26 -11.21
CA ASP A 93 11.55 13.41 -10.64
C ASP A 93 10.66 14.30 -11.52
N ALA A 94 11.20 15.42 -12.02
CA ALA A 94 10.46 16.31 -12.90
C ALA A 94 10.09 15.66 -14.24
N GLU A 95 11.02 14.90 -14.84
CA GLU A 95 10.77 14.19 -16.09
C GLU A 95 9.80 13.01 -15.89
N TYR A 96 9.97 12.26 -14.81
CA TYR A 96 9.08 11.17 -14.42
C TYR A 96 7.65 11.67 -14.24
N GLU A 97 7.45 12.75 -13.49
CA GLU A 97 6.12 13.32 -13.27
C GLU A 97 5.45 13.72 -14.59
N HIS A 98 6.17 14.42 -15.47
CA HIS A 98 5.65 14.83 -16.77
C HIS A 98 5.25 13.64 -17.66
N ILE A 99 6.11 12.62 -17.77
CA ILE A 99 5.83 11.42 -18.59
C ILE A 99 4.73 10.56 -17.95
N SER A 100 4.74 10.42 -16.63
CA SER A 100 3.75 9.65 -15.88
C SER A 100 2.36 10.24 -16.06
N GLN A 101 2.20 11.57 -16.04
CA GLN A 101 0.90 12.22 -16.28
C GLN A 101 0.33 11.88 -17.66
N ALA A 102 1.14 11.98 -18.73
CA ALA A 102 0.72 11.63 -20.07
C ALA A 102 0.40 10.14 -20.20
N TYR A 103 1.24 9.28 -19.62
CA TYR A 103 1.06 7.83 -19.61
C TYR A 103 -0.24 7.43 -18.90
N MET A 104 -0.48 7.97 -17.69
CA MET A 104 -1.69 7.70 -16.91
C MET A 104 -2.96 8.20 -17.62
N ALA A 105 -2.89 9.30 -18.37
CA ALA A 105 -4.02 9.75 -19.18
C ALA A 105 -4.38 8.75 -20.30
N ALA A 106 -3.38 8.29 -21.07
CA ALA A 106 -3.59 7.31 -22.13
C ALA A 106 -4.07 5.96 -21.58
N LEU A 107 -3.51 5.53 -20.45
CA LEU A 107 -3.92 4.32 -19.75
C LEU A 107 -5.39 4.38 -19.30
N ARG A 108 -5.84 5.51 -18.73
CA ARG A 108 -7.25 5.69 -18.34
C ARG A 108 -8.22 5.60 -19.52
N GLU A 109 -7.85 6.14 -20.67
CA GLU A 109 -8.67 6.05 -21.86
C GLU A 109 -8.80 4.59 -22.35
N GLU A 110 -7.70 3.84 -22.33
CA GLU A 110 -7.73 2.41 -22.65
C GLU A 110 -8.62 1.62 -21.69
N GLU A 111 -8.47 1.82 -20.37
CA GLU A 111 -9.28 1.13 -19.35
C GLU A 111 -10.76 1.46 -19.51
N THR A 112 -11.10 2.74 -19.70
CA THR A 112 -12.48 3.18 -19.91
C THR A 112 -13.10 2.50 -21.13
N GLU A 113 -12.33 2.36 -22.22
CA GLU A 113 -12.84 1.69 -23.42
C GLU A 113 -13.02 0.19 -23.21
N ARG A 114 -12.08 -0.46 -22.53
CA ARG A 114 -12.14 -1.89 -22.21
C ARG A 114 -13.32 -2.22 -21.29
N ASP A 115 -13.57 -1.36 -20.31
CA ASP A 115 -14.63 -1.56 -19.32
C ASP A 115 -16.04 -1.52 -19.92
N LYS A 116 -16.25 -0.82 -21.05
CA LYS A 116 -17.57 -0.68 -21.70
C LYS A 116 -18.24 -2.01 -22.01
N THR A 117 -17.49 -3.03 -22.43
CA THR A 117 -18.04 -4.36 -22.77
C THR A 117 -17.59 -5.45 -21.82
N PHE A 118 -16.63 -5.17 -20.92
CA PHE A 118 -16.00 -6.18 -20.08
C PHE A 118 -17.02 -7.01 -19.28
N MET A 119 -17.94 -6.36 -18.55
CA MET A 119 -18.92 -7.10 -17.72
C MET A 119 -19.83 -7.98 -18.57
N GLN A 120 -20.29 -7.49 -19.73
CA GLN A 120 -21.17 -8.25 -20.63
C GLN A 120 -20.47 -9.49 -21.21
N GLU A 121 -19.19 -9.37 -21.52
CA GLU A 121 -18.38 -10.48 -22.04
C GLU A 121 -17.97 -11.45 -20.93
N ASN A 122 -17.61 -10.93 -19.76
CA ASN A 122 -17.20 -11.72 -18.61
C ASN A 122 -18.36 -12.59 -18.08
N ALA A 123 -19.60 -12.09 -18.11
CA ALA A 123 -20.79 -12.86 -17.77
C ALA A 123 -20.97 -14.13 -18.61
N LYS A 124 -20.45 -14.15 -19.85
CA LYS A 124 -20.54 -15.30 -20.77
C LYS A 124 -19.46 -16.35 -20.50
N ARG A 125 -18.48 -16.06 -19.64
CA ARG A 125 -17.35 -16.96 -19.39
C ARG A 125 -17.76 -18.10 -18.46
N PRO A 126 -17.29 -19.33 -18.70
CA PRO A 126 -17.57 -20.46 -17.82
C PRO A 126 -17.15 -20.20 -16.36
N GLY A 127 -18.05 -20.53 -15.43
CA GLY A 127 -17.82 -20.40 -13.99
C GLY A 127 -17.96 -18.97 -13.44
N VAL A 128 -18.29 -17.99 -14.28
CA VAL A 128 -18.67 -16.64 -13.82
C VAL A 128 -20.15 -16.65 -13.47
N VAL A 129 -20.46 -16.19 -12.27
CA VAL A 129 -21.81 -16.01 -11.76
C VAL A 129 -22.12 -14.52 -11.71
N SER A 130 -23.20 -14.10 -12.37
CA SER A 130 -23.69 -12.72 -12.29
C SER A 130 -24.73 -12.57 -11.19
N LEU A 131 -24.53 -11.59 -10.32
CA LEU A 131 -25.47 -11.18 -9.29
C LEU A 131 -26.42 -10.09 -9.83
N PRO A 132 -27.66 -9.99 -9.32
CA PRO A 132 -28.67 -8.99 -9.71
C PRO A 132 -28.27 -7.52 -9.72
N ILE A 133 -27.21 -7.17 -9.00
CA ILE A 133 -26.76 -5.78 -8.82
C ILE A 133 -25.57 -5.43 -9.73
N GLY A 134 -25.33 -6.22 -10.78
CA GLY A 134 -24.25 -5.99 -11.74
C GLY A 134 -22.88 -6.46 -11.27
N ILE A 135 -22.76 -7.04 -10.08
CA ILE A 135 -21.53 -7.70 -9.60
C ILE A 135 -21.43 -9.08 -10.23
N GLN A 136 -20.21 -9.49 -10.58
CA GLN A 136 -19.94 -10.87 -11.00
C GLN A 136 -18.89 -11.49 -10.10
N TYR A 137 -18.91 -12.80 -9.94
CA TYR A 137 -17.84 -13.50 -9.25
C TYR A 137 -17.49 -14.83 -9.92
N LYS A 138 -16.31 -15.34 -9.62
CA LYS A 138 -15.83 -16.66 -10.02
C LYS A 138 -15.11 -17.31 -8.85
N VAL A 139 -15.41 -18.58 -8.61
CA VAL A 139 -14.70 -19.41 -7.62
C VAL A 139 -13.80 -20.38 -8.37
N ILE A 140 -12.52 -20.43 -8.01
CA ILE A 140 -11.56 -21.38 -8.56
C ILE A 140 -11.30 -22.47 -7.52
N PRO A 141 -11.68 -23.73 -7.77
CA PRO A 141 -11.41 -24.83 -6.85
C PRO A 141 -9.95 -25.28 -6.88
N ASP A 142 -9.42 -25.73 -5.74
CA ASP A 142 -8.18 -26.47 -5.64
C ASP A 142 -8.39 -27.92 -6.13
N PRO A 143 -7.69 -28.38 -7.19
CA PRO A 143 -7.74 -29.79 -7.58
C PRO A 143 -7.24 -30.74 -6.48
N GLN A 144 -6.50 -30.25 -5.48
CA GLN A 144 -6.02 -31.02 -4.33
C GLN A 144 -6.97 -31.03 -3.14
N GLY A 145 -8.10 -30.30 -3.22
CA GLY A 145 -9.13 -30.31 -2.18
C GLY A 145 -8.92 -29.35 -1.00
N ASN A 146 -7.88 -28.49 -1.02
CA ASN A 146 -7.67 -27.47 0.04
C ASN A 146 -8.56 -26.24 -0.14
N ASN A 147 -9.83 -26.45 -0.48
CA ASN A 147 -10.80 -25.39 -0.69
C ASN A 147 -11.18 -24.73 0.64
N ARG A 148 -11.27 -23.40 0.63
CA ARG A 148 -11.57 -22.55 1.77
C ARG A 148 -12.79 -21.68 1.50
N THR A 149 -13.45 -21.25 2.55
CA THR A 149 -14.46 -20.18 2.46
C THR A 149 -13.78 -18.82 2.29
N LEU A 150 -14.53 -17.79 1.88
CA LEU A 150 -13.97 -16.46 1.65
C LEU A 150 -13.39 -15.85 2.94
N ASP A 151 -14.05 -16.05 4.07
CA ASP A 151 -13.60 -15.65 5.42
C ASP A 151 -12.41 -16.47 5.94
N GLU A 152 -12.06 -17.56 5.28
CA GLU A 152 -10.82 -18.31 5.55
C GLU A 152 -9.65 -17.81 4.68
N MET A 153 -9.86 -16.80 3.80
CA MET A 153 -8.79 -16.18 3.01
C MET A 153 -8.06 -15.14 3.86
N ASN A 154 -6.77 -14.96 3.59
CA ASN A 154 -5.89 -14.07 4.37
C ASN A 154 -5.14 -13.05 3.51
N GLY A 155 -5.52 -12.91 2.24
CA GLY A 155 -5.15 -11.74 1.48
C GLY A 155 -5.91 -11.61 0.17
N TYR A 156 -5.75 -10.43 -0.42
CA TYR A 156 -6.42 -10.06 -1.65
C TYR A 156 -5.50 -9.22 -2.54
N MET A 157 -5.97 -8.94 -3.75
CA MET A 157 -5.33 -8.02 -4.69
C MET A 157 -6.42 -7.29 -5.46
N GLU A 158 -6.23 -5.99 -5.71
CA GLU A 158 -7.11 -5.15 -6.51
C GLU A 158 -6.49 -4.94 -7.88
N THR A 159 -7.23 -5.31 -8.93
CA THR A 159 -6.81 -5.15 -10.33
C THR A 159 -7.91 -4.46 -11.14
N THR A 160 -7.55 -3.93 -12.29
CA THR A 160 -8.49 -3.43 -13.31
C THR A 160 -8.88 -4.56 -14.27
N SER A 161 -9.82 -4.29 -15.18
CA SER A 161 -10.19 -5.23 -16.25
C SER A 161 -9.04 -5.60 -17.20
N SER A 162 -7.99 -4.75 -17.28
CA SER A 162 -6.77 -5.05 -18.05
C SER A 162 -5.79 -5.97 -17.33
N GLY A 163 -6.01 -6.25 -16.04
CA GLY A 163 -5.07 -6.97 -15.19
C GLY A 163 -4.03 -6.07 -14.52
N ARG A 164 -4.07 -4.75 -14.73
CA ARG A 164 -3.23 -3.79 -14.00
C ARG A 164 -3.61 -3.76 -12.53
N CYS A 165 -2.63 -3.88 -11.65
CA CYS A 165 -2.80 -3.76 -10.21
C CYS A 165 -2.98 -2.30 -9.79
N ILE A 166 -3.85 -2.06 -8.81
CA ILE A 166 -4.18 -0.72 -8.32
C ILE A 166 -4.19 -0.63 -6.79
N GLY A 167 -4.18 -1.76 -6.08
CA GLY A 167 -4.18 -1.77 -4.62
C GLY A 167 -4.29 -3.16 -3.97
N GLY A 168 -4.46 -3.15 -2.65
CA GLY A 168 -4.93 -4.30 -1.87
C GLY A 168 -3.92 -5.39 -1.50
N ILE A 169 -2.60 -5.19 -1.68
CA ILE A 169 -1.61 -6.20 -1.29
C ILE A 169 -1.49 -6.23 0.23
N SER A 170 -2.36 -6.99 0.88
CA SER A 170 -2.29 -7.17 2.32
C SER A 170 -2.45 -8.62 2.70
N THR A 171 -1.44 -9.14 3.37
CA THR A 171 -1.56 -10.30 4.24
C THR A 171 -2.09 -9.79 5.57
N HIS A 172 -3.40 -9.51 5.65
CA HIS A 172 -3.99 -9.13 6.94
C HIS A 172 -4.07 -10.37 7.83
N GLU A 173 -3.72 -10.22 9.10
CA GLU A 173 -4.13 -11.19 10.13
C GLU A 173 -5.67 -11.16 10.34
N SER A 174 -6.33 -10.06 9.94
CA SER A 174 -7.79 -9.95 9.95
C SER A 174 -8.39 -10.53 8.67
N HIS A 175 -9.25 -11.53 8.86
CA HIS A 175 -10.06 -12.19 7.83
C HIS A 175 -11.29 -11.36 7.40
N ASP A 176 -11.36 -10.11 7.86
CA ASP A 176 -12.50 -9.23 7.62
C ASP A 176 -12.28 -8.42 6.34
N PHE A 177 -12.96 -8.82 5.27
CA PHE A 177 -12.94 -8.12 3.97
C PHE A 177 -14.11 -7.14 3.81
N SER A 178 -14.84 -6.83 4.88
CA SER A 178 -16.01 -5.94 4.83
C SER A 178 -15.70 -4.50 4.41
N TYR A 179 -14.46 -4.05 4.60
CA TYR A 179 -14.00 -2.74 4.14
C TYR A 179 -13.62 -2.72 2.65
N VAL A 180 -13.41 -3.89 2.04
CA VAL A 180 -12.95 -4.07 0.65
C VAL A 180 -14.12 -4.31 -0.29
N LEU A 181 -15.05 -5.17 0.13
CA LEU A 181 -16.23 -5.49 -0.65
C LEU A 181 -17.35 -4.48 -0.35
N PRO A 182 -18.15 -4.07 -1.36
CA PRO A 182 -19.39 -3.35 -1.13
C PRO A 182 -20.23 -3.94 0.00
N ASN A 183 -20.82 -3.09 0.86
CA ASN A 183 -21.71 -3.54 1.94
C ASN A 183 -22.86 -4.44 1.43
N ILE A 184 -23.30 -4.19 0.20
CA ILE A 184 -24.34 -4.99 -0.45
C ILE A 184 -23.90 -6.44 -0.70
N LEU A 185 -22.59 -6.71 -0.78
CA LEU A 185 -22.03 -8.06 -0.81
C LEU A 185 -21.86 -8.65 0.58
N THR A 186 -21.39 -7.87 1.57
CA THR A 186 -21.13 -8.37 2.94
C THR A 186 -22.39 -8.91 3.61
N ASP A 187 -23.55 -8.33 3.29
CA ASP A 187 -24.86 -8.77 3.78
C ASP A 187 -25.63 -9.66 2.77
N SER A 188 -24.94 -10.17 1.74
CA SER A 188 -25.56 -11.02 0.73
C SER A 188 -25.45 -12.50 1.11
N ALA A 189 -26.59 -13.19 1.09
CA ALA A 189 -26.63 -14.65 1.07
C ALA A 189 -25.87 -15.28 -0.12
N ALA A 190 -25.58 -14.49 -1.17
CA ALA A 190 -24.73 -14.90 -2.29
C ALA A 190 -23.34 -15.24 -1.80
N LEU A 191 -22.71 -14.39 -0.98
CA LEU A 191 -21.38 -14.64 -0.43
C LEU A 191 -21.37 -15.85 0.50
N GLN A 192 -22.38 -15.96 1.38
CA GLN A 192 -22.48 -17.05 2.37
C GLN A 192 -22.68 -18.43 1.72
N ASN A 193 -23.30 -18.48 0.55
CA ASN A 193 -23.55 -19.71 -0.20
C ASN A 193 -22.52 -19.99 -1.31
N MET A 194 -21.46 -19.18 -1.44
CA MET A 194 -20.44 -19.47 -2.45
C MET A 194 -19.78 -20.81 -2.13
N PRO A 195 -19.51 -21.64 -3.16
CA PRO A 195 -18.75 -22.86 -2.94
C PRO A 195 -17.37 -22.53 -2.39
N LYS A 196 -16.81 -23.41 -1.56
CA LYS A 196 -15.43 -23.28 -1.10
C LYS A 196 -14.49 -23.31 -2.32
N GLY A 197 -13.47 -22.46 -2.31
CA GLY A 197 -12.50 -22.34 -3.39
C GLY A 197 -11.07 -22.15 -2.87
N LYS A 198 -10.11 -22.30 -3.78
CA LYS A 198 -8.72 -21.87 -3.57
C LYS A 198 -8.57 -20.36 -3.76
N GLU A 199 -9.39 -19.80 -4.63
CA GLU A 199 -9.36 -18.40 -5.02
C GLU A 199 -10.78 -17.91 -5.34
N PHE A 200 -11.07 -16.68 -4.95
CA PHE A 200 -12.32 -15.99 -5.28
C PHE A 200 -11.99 -14.73 -6.08
N ILE A 201 -12.65 -14.55 -7.22
CA ILE A 201 -12.52 -13.36 -8.05
C ILE A 201 -13.85 -12.63 -8.06
N PHE A 202 -13.88 -11.36 -7.68
CA PHE A 202 -15.05 -10.48 -7.78
C PHE A 202 -14.79 -9.39 -8.80
N TYR A 203 -15.75 -9.18 -9.69
CA TYR A 203 -15.76 -8.12 -10.68
C TYR A 203 -16.83 -7.10 -10.25
N ILE A 204 -16.38 -5.93 -9.81
CA ILE A 204 -17.21 -4.94 -9.13
C ILE A 204 -17.15 -3.63 -9.91
N PRO A 205 -18.27 -3.17 -10.49
CA PRO A 205 -18.37 -1.81 -11.01
C PRO A 205 -18.03 -0.79 -9.92
N VAL A 206 -17.18 0.19 -10.24
CA VAL A 206 -16.72 1.19 -9.26
C VAL A 206 -17.89 1.93 -8.64
N ALA A 207 -18.96 2.21 -9.41
CA ALA A 207 -20.20 2.82 -8.94
C ALA A 207 -20.83 2.13 -7.70
N LEU A 208 -20.55 0.85 -7.48
CA LEU A 208 -21.07 0.06 -6.35
C LEU A 208 -20.14 0.07 -5.13
N LEU A 209 -18.92 0.59 -5.24
CA LEU A 209 -18.00 0.69 -4.11
C LEU A 209 -18.45 1.77 -3.12
N SER A 210 -17.92 1.68 -1.90
CA SER A 210 -18.13 2.71 -0.89
C SER A 210 -17.63 4.07 -1.40
N PRO A 211 -18.22 5.20 -0.96
CA PRO A 211 -17.82 6.53 -1.43
C PRO A 211 -16.34 6.87 -1.20
N SER A 212 -15.76 6.39 -0.09
CA SER A 212 -14.32 6.56 0.17
C SER A 212 -13.48 5.83 -0.86
N LYS A 213 -13.84 4.58 -1.19
CA LYS A 213 -13.13 3.83 -2.23
C LYS A 213 -13.38 4.38 -3.63
N ARG A 214 -14.61 4.78 -3.97
CA ARG A 214 -14.89 5.42 -5.26
C ARG A 214 -14.05 6.65 -5.53
N LYS A 215 -13.89 7.53 -4.54
CA LYS A 215 -13.05 8.72 -4.71
C LYS A 215 -11.60 8.38 -5.11
N ASP A 216 -11.07 7.27 -4.60
CA ASP A 216 -9.71 6.83 -4.88
C ASP A 216 -9.60 6.05 -6.21
N GLU A 217 -10.70 5.41 -6.65
CA GLU A 217 -10.73 4.48 -7.80
C GLU A 217 -11.48 4.99 -9.05
N ASP A 218 -12.37 5.98 -8.95
CA ASP A 218 -13.15 6.58 -10.07
C ASP A 218 -12.22 7.14 -11.15
N ASP A 219 -11.07 7.68 -10.73
CA ASP A 219 -10.05 8.18 -11.65
C ASP A 219 -9.20 7.05 -12.27
N ARG A 220 -9.35 5.80 -11.84
CA ARG A 220 -8.44 4.69 -12.19
C ARG A 220 -9.07 3.65 -13.11
N ALA A 221 -10.35 3.30 -12.92
CA ALA A 221 -11.10 2.36 -13.75
C ALA A 221 -12.61 2.54 -13.54
N SER A 222 -13.43 1.93 -14.40
CA SER A 222 -14.88 1.80 -14.17
C SER A 222 -15.23 0.46 -13.51
N ILE A 223 -14.31 -0.52 -13.52
CA ILE A 223 -14.47 -1.85 -12.92
C ILE A 223 -13.21 -2.22 -12.13
N ILE A 224 -13.41 -2.66 -10.89
CA ILE A 224 -12.36 -3.22 -10.03
C ILE A 224 -12.57 -4.72 -9.89
N ILE A 225 -11.47 -5.45 -10.00
CA ILE A 225 -11.42 -6.90 -9.85
C ILE A 225 -10.66 -7.21 -8.56
N TYR A 226 -11.35 -7.80 -7.60
CA TYR A 226 -10.77 -8.28 -6.35
C TYR A 226 -10.46 -9.76 -6.46
N ILE A 227 -9.22 -10.15 -6.17
CA ILE A 227 -8.76 -11.54 -6.19
C ILE A 227 -8.37 -11.93 -4.76
N PHE A 228 -9.14 -12.78 -4.11
CA PHE A 228 -8.88 -13.27 -2.75
C PHE A 228 -8.22 -14.64 -2.79
N ARG A 229 -7.16 -14.82 -1.99
CA ARG A 229 -6.38 -16.05 -1.90
C ARG A 229 -5.97 -16.33 -0.46
N HIS A 230 -5.79 -17.61 -0.15
CA HIS A 230 -5.17 -18.03 1.10
C HIS A 230 -3.68 -18.28 0.85
N GLN A 231 -2.84 -17.39 1.36
CA GLN A 231 -1.40 -17.51 1.29
C GLN A 231 -0.84 -18.22 2.54
N HIS A 232 0.13 -19.09 2.32
CA HIS A 232 0.97 -19.57 3.41
C HIS A 232 1.96 -18.48 3.82
N ALA A 233 2.33 -18.45 5.10
CA ALA A 233 3.28 -17.47 5.64
C ALA A 233 4.55 -17.41 4.76
N GLY A 234 4.84 -16.22 4.22
CA GLY A 234 6.03 -15.95 3.39
C GLY A 234 5.82 -15.97 1.88
N GLY A 235 4.61 -16.24 1.37
CA GLY A 235 4.28 -16.05 -0.05
C GLY A 235 4.15 -14.56 -0.40
N SER A 236 4.79 -14.10 -1.48
CA SER A 236 4.46 -12.80 -2.08
C SER A 236 3.25 -12.96 -2.99
N PHE A 237 2.34 -11.98 -3.01
CA PHE A 237 1.29 -11.87 -4.04
C PHE A 237 1.87 -11.74 -5.45
N TRP A 238 3.07 -11.19 -5.55
CA TRP A 238 3.83 -11.03 -6.79
C TRP A 238 4.68 -12.26 -7.04
N ARG A 239 4.14 -13.26 -7.74
CA ARG A 239 4.98 -14.13 -8.58
C ARG A 239 4.89 -13.65 -10.02
N GLN A 240 5.95 -13.87 -10.77
CA GLN A 240 5.98 -13.55 -12.21
C GLN A 240 4.84 -14.23 -12.98
N GLU A 241 4.40 -15.41 -12.51
CA GLU A 241 3.26 -16.17 -13.07
C GLU A 241 1.88 -15.58 -12.69
N ASP A 242 1.83 -14.75 -11.65
CA ASP A 242 0.60 -14.15 -11.10
C ASP A 242 0.29 -12.77 -11.71
N VAL A 243 1.24 -12.16 -12.42
CA VAL A 243 1.01 -10.94 -13.19
C VAL A 243 0.38 -11.35 -14.53
N PRO A 244 -0.87 -10.95 -14.82
CA PRO A 244 -1.47 -11.20 -16.12
C PRO A 244 -0.55 -10.62 -17.19
N ALA A 245 -0.30 -11.37 -18.27
CA ALA A 245 0.39 -10.81 -19.41
C ALA A 245 -0.34 -9.51 -19.82
N PRO A 246 0.35 -8.36 -19.90
CA PRO A 246 -0.31 -7.11 -20.22
C PRO A 246 -1.09 -7.30 -21.50
N ALA A 247 -2.39 -7.02 -21.45
CA ALA A 247 -3.19 -6.96 -22.67
C ALA A 247 -2.52 -5.99 -23.64
N GLU A 248 -2.67 -6.19 -24.95
CA GLU A 248 -2.14 -5.25 -25.92
C GLU A 248 -2.83 -3.87 -25.73
N PHE A 249 -2.14 -2.90 -25.11
CA PHE A 249 -2.65 -1.57 -24.82
C PHE A 249 -2.59 -0.71 -26.09
N LYS A 250 -3.65 -0.73 -26.89
CA LYS A 250 -3.63 -0.13 -28.25
C LYS A 250 -3.58 1.40 -28.23
N ARG A 251 -4.11 2.04 -27.18
CA ARG A 251 -4.16 3.51 -27.06
C ARG A 251 -2.94 4.13 -26.38
N ILE A 252 -2.00 3.33 -25.87
CA ILE A 252 -0.75 3.86 -25.29
C ILE A 252 0.31 3.96 -26.39
N PRO A 253 0.82 5.16 -26.71
CA PRO A 253 1.88 5.30 -27.70
C PRO A 253 3.13 4.48 -27.31
N PRO A 254 3.73 3.69 -28.22
CA PRO A 254 4.90 2.86 -27.90
C PRO A 254 6.08 3.65 -27.33
N ASP A 255 6.31 4.86 -27.84
CA ASP A 255 7.38 5.74 -27.34
C ASP A 255 7.12 6.22 -25.91
N LEU A 256 5.86 6.49 -25.57
CA LEU A 256 5.45 6.90 -24.24
C LEU A 256 5.61 5.74 -23.24
N LEU A 257 5.16 4.55 -23.61
CA LEU A 257 5.34 3.32 -22.83
C LEU A 257 6.81 3.04 -22.56
N ARG A 258 7.64 3.07 -23.61
CA ARG A 258 9.09 2.87 -23.50
C ARG A 258 9.71 3.90 -22.56
N LYS A 259 9.44 5.19 -22.77
CA LYS A 259 10.01 6.27 -21.94
C LYS A 259 9.59 6.18 -20.47
N HIS A 260 8.33 5.83 -20.21
CA HIS A 260 7.85 5.60 -18.84
C HIS A 260 8.59 4.43 -18.19
N SER A 261 8.78 3.32 -18.93
CA SER A 261 9.51 2.13 -18.47
C SER A 261 10.99 2.44 -18.19
N GLU A 262 11.63 3.24 -19.05
CA GLU A 262 13.01 3.72 -18.86
C GLU A 262 13.14 4.54 -17.56
N LEU A 263 12.22 5.48 -17.32
CA LEU A 263 12.25 6.33 -16.12
C LEU A 263 11.98 5.54 -14.84
N LEU A 264 11.07 4.55 -14.88
CA LEU A 264 10.88 3.60 -13.77
C LEU A 264 12.17 2.86 -13.44
N GLY A 265 12.88 2.35 -14.45
CA GLY A 265 14.18 1.71 -14.26
C GLY A 265 15.23 2.64 -13.65
N ALA A 266 15.31 3.89 -14.10
CA ALA A 266 16.21 4.90 -13.54
C ALA A 266 15.89 5.21 -12.06
N SER A 267 14.61 5.32 -11.71
CA SER A 267 14.16 5.50 -10.32
C SER A 267 14.51 4.30 -9.43
N VAL A 268 14.37 3.07 -9.94
CA VAL A 268 14.80 1.85 -9.23
C VAL A 268 16.32 1.87 -9.00
N ALA A 269 17.11 2.25 -10.01
CA ALA A 269 18.56 2.38 -9.86
C ALA A 269 18.93 3.43 -8.80
N HIS A 270 18.28 4.59 -8.81
CA HIS A 270 18.49 5.62 -7.78
C HIS A 270 18.20 5.11 -6.37
N TYR A 271 17.07 4.40 -6.19
CA TYR A 271 16.70 3.81 -4.91
C TYR A 271 17.75 2.80 -4.41
N ILE A 272 18.27 1.94 -5.30
CA ILE A 272 19.32 0.99 -4.95
C ILE A 272 20.60 1.72 -4.54
N GLN A 273 20.98 2.78 -5.28
CA GLN A 273 22.17 3.57 -4.96
C GLN A 273 22.03 4.30 -3.63
N SER A 274 20.87 4.89 -3.32
CA SER A 274 20.66 5.61 -2.06
C SER A 274 20.82 4.66 -0.87
N ARG A 275 20.29 3.43 -0.97
CA ARG A 275 20.51 2.35 0.00
C ARG A 275 22.00 2.01 0.16
N TRP A 276 22.74 1.91 -0.94
CA TRP A 276 24.19 1.67 -0.88
C TRP A 276 24.97 2.84 -0.28
N THR A 277 24.47 4.07 -0.38
CA THR A 277 25.09 5.24 0.25
C THR A 277 24.77 5.36 1.74
N GLU A 278 23.55 5.04 2.17
CA GLU A 278 23.20 4.88 3.58
C GLU A 278 24.04 3.77 4.23
N ASP A 279 24.32 2.72 3.46
CA ASP A 279 25.23 1.63 3.79
C ASP A 279 26.68 1.86 3.32
N ALA A 280 27.12 3.10 3.03
CA ALA A 280 28.54 3.40 2.67
C ALA A 280 29.55 3.01 3.77
N ALA A 281 29.03 2.58 4.92
CA ALA A 281 29.69 1.86 5.99
C ALA A 281 30.24 0.48 5.62
N GLN A 282 29.58 -0.17 4.68
CA GLN A 282 29.84 -1.53 4.29
C GLN A 282 30.98 -1.46 3.27
N GLU A 283 32.10 -2.10 3.58
CA GLU A 283 33.29 -2.15 2.73
C GLU A 283 33.07 -3.09 1.52
N ILE A 284 31.83 -3.14 1.02
CA ILE A 284 31.44 -3.95 -0.11
C ILE A 284 32.10 -3.43 -1.37
N ASP A 285 32.56 -4.36 -2.20
CA ASP A 285 33.05 -4.05 -3.53
C ASP A 285 31.85 -3.81 -4.45
N ARG A 286 31.58 -2.54 -4.73
CA ARG A 286 30.48 -2.10 -5.60
C ARG A 286 30.59 -2.65 -7.03
N ASN A 287 31.80 -2.91 -7.51
CA ASN A 287 31.97 -3.51 -8.83
C ASN A 287 31.51 -4.97 -8.81
N ILE A 288 31.83 -5.71 -7.75
CA ILE A 288 31.35 -7.09 -7.57
C ILE A 288 29.83 -7.12 -7.42
N VAL A 289 29.26 -6.21 -6.65
CA VAL A 289 27.80 -6.07 -6.51
C VAL A 289 27.16 -5.82 -7.89
N LYS A 290 27.67 -4.84 -8.65
CA LYS A 290 27.17 -4.53 -10.01
C LYS A 290 27.30 -5.72 -10.96
N GLN A 291 28.45 -6.39 -11.00
CA GLN A 291 28.67 -7.58 -11.82
C GLN A 291 27.71 -8.72 -11.46
N THR A 292 27.52 -8.95 -10.16
CA THR A 292 26.58 -9.96 -9.66
C THR A 292 25.15 -9.64 -10.10
N ILE A 293 24.73 -8.37 -9.99
CA ILE A 293 23.41 -7.94 -10.44
C ILE A 293 23.25 -8.16 -11.95
N SER A 294 24.18 -7.68 -12.77
CA SER A 294 24.12 -7.88 -14.23
C SER A 294 24.06 -9.36 -14.62
N TYR A 295 24.78 -10.23 -13.91
CA TYR A 295 24.80 -11.65 -14.20
C TYR A 295 23.49 -12.36 -13.79
N HIS A 296 22.91 -12.00 -12.65
CA HIS A 296 21.78 -12.71 -12.04
C HIS A 296 20.42 -12.01 -12.21
N ILE A 297 20.34 -10.87 -12.92
CA ILE A 297 19.10 -10.07 -13.06
C ILE A 297 17.89 -10.88 -13.55
N SER A 298 18.12 -11.97 -14.28
CA SER A 298 17.08 -12.86 -14.83
C SER A 298 16.86 -14.13 -14.01
N ASP A 299 17.69 -14.41 -13.00
CA ASP A 299 17.63 -15.65 -12.21
C ASP A 299 16.61 -15.52 -11.08
N THR A 300 15.83 -16.56 -10.81
CA THR A 300 14.95 -16.58 -9.64
C THR A 300 15.78 -16.78 -8.36
N ILE A 301 15.65 -15.85 -7.41
CA ILE A 301 16.37 -15.91 -6.12
C ILE A 301 15.41 -16.26 -4.98
N ASP A 302 15.69 -17.37 -4.28
CA ASP A 302 15.04 -17.69 -2.99
C ASP A 302 15.80 -16.98 -1.85
N PRO A 303 15.20 -15.96 -1.19
CA PRO A 303 15.89 -15.19 -0.16
C PRO A 303 16.20 -16.01 1.11
N ALA A 304 15.43 -17.06 1.41
CA ALA A 304 15.66 -17.90 2.57
C ALA A 304 16.80 -18.88 2.32
N ALA A 305 16.81 -19.53 1.14
CA ALA A 305 17.93 -20.37 0.71
C ALA A 305 19.23 -19.56 0.63
N LEU A 306 19.18 -18.36 0.03
CA LEU A 306 20.34 -17.47 -0.10
C LEU A 306 20.89 -17.04 1.27
N ARG A 307 20.02 -16.68 2.23
CA ARG A 307 20.46 -16.33 3.59
C ARG A 307 21.09 -17.51 4.30
N ASN A 308 20.57 -18.71 4.10
CA ASN A 308 21.14 -19.93 4.69
C ASN A 308 22.51 -20.27 4.07
N GLU A 309 22.64 -20.15 2.75
CA GLU A 309 23.89 -20.38 2.01
C GLU A 309 25.01 -19.43 2.50
N TYR A 310 24.70 -18.14 2.68
CA TYR A 310 25.68 -17.13 3.09
C TYR A 310 25.72 -16.87 4.61
N LYS A 311 25.06 -17.69 5.43
CA LYS A 311 24.92 -17.44 6.88
C LYS A 311 26.26 -17.24 7.59
N ASP A 312 27.27 -18.05 7.25
CA ASP A 312 28.59 -17.94 7.84
C ASP A 312 29.35 -16.70 7.36
N VAL A 313 29.23 -16.35 6.07
CA VAL A 313 29.82 -15.13 5.50
C VAL A 313 29.22 -13.89 6.16
N ILE A 314 27.89 -13.85 6.32
CA ILE A 314 27.18 -12.76 7.01
C ILE A 314 27.71 -12.62 8.44
N ARG A 315 27.77 -13.73 9.20
CA ARG A 315 28.27 -13.73 10.58
C ARG A 315 29.71 -13.21 10.68
N GLN A 316 30.60 -13.70 9.82
CA GLN A 316 32.01 -13.29 9.81
C GLN A 316 32.18 -11.82 9.40
N TYR A 317 31.44 -11.37 8.38
CA TYR A 317 31.44 -9.98 7.95
C TYR A 317 30.94 -9.05 9.06
N THR A 318 29.87 -9.42 9.77
CA THR A 318 29.38 -8.67 10.95
C THR A 318 30.46 -8.57 12.02
N ALA A 319 31.17 -9.66 12.33
CA ALA A 319 32.26 -9.63 13.31
C ALA A 319 33.43 -8.72 12.89
N ILE A 320 33.78 -8.70 11.59
CA ILE A 320 34.78 -7.76 11.04
C ILE A 320 34.32 -6.31 11.24
N GLN A 321 33.07 -6.01 10.90
CA GLN A 321 32.52 -4.66 11.03
C GLN A 321 32.46 -4.21 12.49
N GLU A 322 32.06 -5.08 13.42
CA GLU A 322 32.07 -4.80 14.85
C GLU A 322 33.49 -4.52 15.37
N LYS A 323 34.46 -5.36 15.01
CA LYS A 323 35.88 -5.18 15.39
C LYS A 323 36.42 -3.83 14.89
N ARG A 324 36.14 -3.47 13.63
CA ARG A 324 36.58 -2.21 13.05
C ARG A 324 35.84 -1.01 13.63
N GLN A 325 34.55 -1.15 13.94
CA GLN A 325 33.79 -0.09 14.60
C GLN A 325 34.34 0.21 16.00
N LYS A 326 34.63 -0.83 16.79
CA LYS A 326 35.29 -0.69 18.11
C LYS A 326 36.61 0.07 18.00
N GLU A 327 37.46 -0.32 17.04
CA GLU A 327 38.73 0.39 16.84
C GLU A 327 38.55 1.85 16.41
N ARG A 328 37.60 2.14 15.50
CA ARG A 328 37.26 3.52 15.12
C ARG A 328 36.75 4.34 16.32
N ASP A 329 35.87 3.76 17.13
CA ASP A 329 35.33 4.42 18.32
C ASP A 329 36.46 4.71 19.32
N ARG A 330 37.35 3.73 19.55
CA ARG A 330 38.53 3.87 20.43
C ARG A 330 39.48 4.98 19.96
N VAL A 331 39.83 5.00 18.66
CA VAL A 331 40.69 6.04 18.07
C VAL A 331 40.00 7.40 18.16
N PHE A 332 38.71 7.48 17.82
CA PHE A 332 37.92 8.70 17.96
C PHE A 332 37.99 9.22 19.39
N MET A 333 37.72 8.39 20.40
CA MET A 333 37.74 8.83 21.80
C MET A 333 39.13 9.32 22.22
N GLN A 334 40.22 8.69 21.76
CA GLN A 334 41.59 9.13 22.07
C GLN A 334 41.97 10.46 21.41
N GLU A 335 41.53 10.70 20.18
CA GLU A 335 41.77 11.95 19.48
C GLU A 335 40.85 13.07 19.97
N HIS A 336 39.60 12.74 20.23
CA HIS A 336 38.58 13.65 20.71
C HIS A 336 38.94 14.21 22.09
N ALA A 337 39.49 13.38 22.99
CA ALA A 337 40.02 13.81 24.29
C ALA A 337 41.06 14.94 24.21
N LYS A 338 41.79 15.04 23.09
CA LYS A 338 42.86 16.03 22.90
C LYS A 338 42.35 17.35 22.34
N ARG A 339 41.08 17.42 21.93
CA ARG A 339 40.51 18.62 21.31
C ARG A 339 40.20 19.70 22.36
N PRO A 340 40.43 20.99 22.06
CA PRO A 340 40.04 22.07 22.95
C PRO A 340 38.54 22.05 23.25
N GLY A 341 38.17 22.25 24.51
CA GLY A 341 36.76 22.27 24.95
C GLY A 341 36.15 20.89 25.21
N ILE A 342 36.91 19.81 25.05
CA ILE A 342 36.51 18.46 25.47
C ILE A 342 36.98 18.21 26.89
N ILE A 343 36.07 17.72 27.72
CA ILE A 343 36.31 17.43 29.13
C ILE A 343 36.18 15.91 29.32
N ASP A 344 37.25 15.28 29.82
CA ASP A 344 37.29 13.87 30.19
C ASP A 344 36.89 13.73 31.66
N LEU A 345 35.78 13.05 31.92
CA LEU A 345 35.23 12.82 33.26
C LEU A 345 35.74 11.50 33.89
N GLY A 346 36.62 10.78 33.20
CA GLY A 346 37.04 9.43 33.58
C GLY A 346 36.01 8.36 33.19
N ASN A 347 36.33 7.09 33.46
CA ASN A 347 35.49 5.92 33.11
C ASN A 347 35.10 5.83 31.63
N GLY A 348 35.88 6.45 30.75
CA GLY A 348 35.59 6.52 29.30
C GLY A 348 34.52 7.54 28.92
N ILE A 349 34.08 8.40 29.83
CA ILE A 349 33.08 9.45 29.55
C ILE A 349 33.80 10.75 29.16
N GLN A 350 33.48 11.27 27.99
CA GLN A 350 33.89 12.61 27.56
C GLN A 350 32.66 13.47 27.27
N TYR A 351 32.77 14.77 27.43
CA TYR A 351 31.72 15.66 26.95
C TYR A 351 32.26 16.97 26.40
N ALA A 352 31.46 17.58 25.53
CA ALA A 352 31.61 18.96 25.10
C ALA A 352 30.45 19.79 25.64
N VAL A 353 30.73 21.02 26.07
CA VAL A 353 29.71 21.99 26.47
C VAL A 353 29.77 23.21 25.55
N GLU A 354 28.62 23.59 25.03
CA GLU A 354 28.44 24.81 24.27
C GLU A 354 27.85 25.87 25.19
N LYS A 355 28.51 27.02 25.30
CA LYS A 355 28.06 28.14 26.13
C LYS A 355 27.22 29.11 25.32
N ASP A 356 26.20 29.67 25.95
CA ASP A 356 25.48 30.84 25.45
C ASP A 356 26.32 32.12 25.68
N PRO A 357 26.67 32.88 24.62
CA PRO A 357 27.37 34.16 24.75
C PRO A 357 26.54 35.23 25.48
N ALA A 358 25.21 35.10 25.54
CA ALA A 358 24.31 36.05 26.21
C ALA A 358 24.13 35.80 27.72
N ASN A 359 24.95 34.93 28.31
CA ASN A 359 24.91 34.56 29.73
C ASN A 359 23.67 33.74 30.17
N GLY A 360 22.93 33.16 29.23
CA GLY A 360 21.79 32.26 29.48
C GLY A 360 22.14 30.80 29.77
N ASN A 361 23.34 30.52 30.30
CA ASN A 361 23.79 29.15 30.58
C ASN A 361 23.00 28.55 31.75
N LEU A 362 22.37 27.39 31.53
CA LEU A 362 21.59 26.69 32.54
C LEU A 362 22.40 25.51 33.12
N PRO A 363 22.13 25.10 34.38
CA PRO A 363 22.73 23.89 34.92
C PRO A 363 22.30 22.68 34.09
N PHE A 364 23.18 21.69 33.97
CA PHE A 364 22.89 20.48 33.19
C PHE A 364 21.66 19.71 33.70
N THR A 365 21.31 19.85 34.98
CA THR A 365 20.08 19.28 35.56
C THR A 365 18.80 19.81 34.90
N SER A 366 18.86 20.91 34.16
CA SER A 366 17.75 21.46 33.37
C SER A 366 17.82 21.06 31.90
N ALA A 367 18.72 20.14 31.52
CA ALA A 367 18.85 19.69 30.14
C ALA A 367 17.81 18.63 29.78
N ARG A 368 17.51 18.52 28.49
CA ARG A 368 16.70 17.46 27.88
C ARG A 368 17.49 16.78 26.77
N VAL A 369 17.29 15.47 26.61
CA VAL A 369 17.94 14.71 25.54
C VAL A 369 17.24 15.04 24.21
N THR A 370 18.03 15.33 23.18
CA THR A 370 17.52 15.70 21.84
C THR A 370 17.93 14.71 20.76
N ASN A 371 19.03 13.99 20.99
CA ASN A 371 19.62 13.14 19.98
C ASN A 371 20.47 12.06 20.63
N ILE A 372 20.34 10.83 20.16
CA ILE A 372 21.21 9.71 20.53
C ILE A 372 21.74 9.09 19.25
N ALA A 373 23.06 9.08 19.10
CA ALA A 373 23.69 8.54 17.91
C ALA A 373 24.92 7.68 18.22
N THR A 374 25.31 6.84 17.27
CA THR A 374 26.67 6.28 17.23
C THR A 374 27.69 7.41 17.04
N ILE A 375 28.97 7.23 17.42
CA ILE A 375 30.04 8.21 17.14
C ILE A 375 30.08 8.61 15.66
N SER A 376 29.84 7.67 14.75
CA SER A 376 29.82 7.92 13.31
C SER A 376 28.63 8.76 12.81
N GLY A 377 27.65 9.04 13.67
CA GLY A 377 26.38 9.68 13.30
C GLY A 377 25.41 8.81 12.47
N ARG A 378 25.82 7.60 12.07
CA ARG A 378 25.06 6.73 11.14
C ARG A 378 23.73 6.25 11.67
N LYS A 379 23.70 5.87 12.94
CA LYS A 379 22.45 5.51 13.62
C LYS A 379 22.10 6.66 14.52
N ASN A 380 20.94 7.25 14.27
CA ASN A 380 20.43 8.36 15.03
C ASN A 380 19.01 8.08 15.48
N CYS A 381 18.73 8.34 16.75
CA CYS A 381 17.39 8.32 17.31
C CYS A 381 17.12 9.70 17.89
N GLN A 382 16.10 10.37 17.36
CA GLN A 382 15.50 11.53 18.00
C GLN A 382 14.36 11.03 18.87
N PRO A 383 14.38 11.26 20.20
CA PRO A 383 13.22 11.02 21.04
C PRO A 383 12.00 11.75 20.45
N SER A 384 10.82 11.15 20.51
CA SER A 384 9.62 11.82 20.01
C SER A 384 9.37 13.10 20.81
N GLN A 385 8.75 14.12 20.21
CA GLN A 385 8.43 15.36 20.93
C GLN A 385 7.51 15.15 22.15
N ASN A 386 6.78 14.03 22.19
CA ASN A 386 5.93 13.65 23.32
C ASN A 386 6.65 12.79 24.35
N ASP A 387 7.80 12.20 23.99
CA ASP A 387 8.72 11.47 24.86
C ASP A 387 9.95 12.34 25.18
N LEU A 388 9.75 13.65 25.43
CA LEU A 388 10.81 14.57 25.87
C LEU A 388 11.21 14.27 27.31
N ASP A 389 11.72 13.06 27.48
CA ASP A 389 12.36 12.48 28.64
C ASP A 389 13.42 13.46 29.16
N GLY A 390 13.30 13.79 30.45
CA GLY A 390 14.38 14.48 31.15
C GLY A 390 15.66 13.65 31.06
N ILE A 391 16.81 14.26 31.36
CA ILE A 391 18.07 13.49 31.49
C ILE A 391 17.95 12.34 32.52
N GLU A 392 17.00 12.43 33.45
CA GLU A 392 16.65 11.43 34.46
C GLU A 392 16.10 10.14 33.84
N ASP A 393 15.20 10.23 32.85
CA ASP A 393 14.58 9.07 32.21
C ASP A 393 15.59 8.27 31.36
N PHE A 394 16.68 8.92 30.95
CA PHE A 394 17.82 8.27 30.31
C PHE A 394 18.87 7.76 31.31
N GLY A 395 18.66 7.95 32.62
CA GLY A 395 19.59 7.56 33.68
C GLY A 395 20.94 8.27 33.60
N ILE A 396 21.01 9.42 32.93
CA ILE A 396 22.27 10.15 32.74
C ILE A 396 22.87 10.64 34.08
N PRO A 397 22.07 11.21 35.01
CA PRO A 397 22.58 11.55 36.34
C PRO A 397 23.23 10.36 37.06
N ASP A 398 22.59 9.19 37.02
CA ASP A 398 23.08 7.98 37.68
C ASP A 398 24.38 7.46 37.04
N MET A 399 24.48 7.52 35.70
CA MET A 399 25.70 7.16 34.98
C MET A 399 26.88 8.07 35.30
N LEU A 400 26.61 9.36 35.52
CA LEU A 400 27.64 10.36 35.81
C LEU A 400 28.05 10.35 37.29
N GLY A 401 27.13 9.98 38.20
CA GLY A 401 27.37 9.95 39.64
C GLY A 401 27.97 11.27 40.15
N GLU A 402 29.10 11.19 40.86
CA GLU A 402 29.80 12.38 41.38
C GLU A 402 30.34 13.31 40.29
N SER A 403 30.59 12.80 39.07
CA SER A 403 31.05 13.61 37.94
C SER A 403 29.98 14.59 37.46
N LEU A 404 28.71 14.41 37.83
CA LEU A 404 27.62 15.34 37.53
C LEU A 404 27.93 16.77 38.06
N LYS A 405 28.61 16.86 39.21
CA LYS A 405 29.00 18.15 39.83
C LYS A 405 30.11 18.86 39.05
N GLN A 406 30.81 18.15 38.17
CA GLN A 406 31.89 18.68 37.33
C GLN A 406 31.36 19.19 35.98
N ILE A 407 30.07 18.98 35.68
CA ILE A 407 29.49 19.41 34.42
C ILE A 407 29.20 20.90 34.47
N GLU A 408 29.83 21.64 33.57
CA GLU A 408 29.64 23.08 33.53
C GLU A 408 28.25 23.46 33.00
N PRO A 409 27.64 24.56 33.49
CA PRO A 409 26.42 25.12 32.91
C PRO A 409 26.62 25.48 31.44
N GLY A 410 25.59 25.31 30.62
CA GLY A 410 25.67 25.48 29.17
C GLY A 410 24.31 25.65 28.52
N ARG A 411 24.30 25.79 27.19
CA ARG A 411 23.07 25.72 26.38
C ARG A 411 22.89 24.38 25.68
N LYS A 412 23.99 23.70 25.40
CA LYS A 412 24.01 22.39 24.75
C LYS A 412 25.18 21.58 25.28
N TRP A 413 24.95 20.27 25.45
CA TRP A 413 25.96 19.31 25.85
C TRP A 413 25.97 18.16 24.85
N THR A 414 27.15 17.59 24.61
CA THR A 414 27.27 16.33 23.87
C THR A 414 28.17 15.41 24.66
N PHE A 415 27.59 14.33 25.18
CA PHE A 415 28.30 13.28 25.91
C PHE A 415 28.69 12.17 24.97
N TYR A 416 29.90 11.67 25.13
CA TYR A 416 30.40 10.45 24.51
C TYR A 416 30.69 9.47 25.62
N LEU A 417 29.90 8.41 25.71
CA LEU A 417 29.95 7.47 26.83
C LEU A 417 29.94 6.01 26.35
N PRO A 418 30.62 5.08 27.07
CA PRO A 418 30.62 3.67 26.71
C PRO A 418 29.19 3.12 26.69
N PHE A 419 28.83 2.39 25.64
CA PHE A 419 27.48 1.82 25.47
C PHE A 419 27.07 0.94 26.65
N GLN A 420 28.03 0.27 27.30
CA GLN A 420 27.80 -0.58 28.46
C GLN A 420 27.36 0.17 29.72
N LEU A 421 27.60 1.49 29.81
CA LEU A 421 27.16 2.29 30.96
C LEU A 421 25.68 2.65 30.91
N LEU A 422 25.04 2.60 29.73
CA LEU A 422 23.61 2.86 29.59
C LEU A 422 22.78 1.84 30.39
N PRO A 423 21.62 2.23 30.95
CA PRO A 423 20.70 1.28 31.60
C PRO A 423 20.28 0.13 30.67
N ASP A 424 20.09 -1.07 31.22
CA ASP A 424 19.76 -2.29 30.46
C ASP A 424 18.58 -2.10 29.50
N ILE A 425 17.51 -1.44 29.97
CA ILE A 425 16.31 -1.13 29.18
C ILE A 425 16.67 -0.26 27.96
N LYS A 426 17.47 0.79 28.17
CA LYS A 426 17.90 1.69 27.08
C LYS A 426 18.88 1.00 26.14
N ARG A 427 19.77 0.12 26.63
CA ARG A 427 20.62 -0.72 25.77
C ARG A 427 19.78 -1.64 24.90
N GLN A 428 18.78 -2.33 25.46
CA GLN A 428 17.88 -3.20 24.69
C GLN A 428 17.09 -2.42 23.64
N LEU A 429 16.55 -1.26 24.01
CA LEU A 429 15.84 -0.38 23.09
C LEU A 429 16.74 0.04 21.93
N LEU A 430 17.93 0.58 22.22
CA LEU A 430 18.88 1.00 21.19
C LEU A 430 19.40 -0.17 20.35
N THR A 431 19.63 -1.33 20.97
CA THR A 431 20.02 -2.56 20.25
C THR A 431 18.94 -2.96 19.25
N SER A 432 17.66 -2.90 19.66
CA SER A 432 16.52 -3.16 18.78
C SER A 432 16.44 -2.13 17.64
N LEU A 433 16.47 -0.84 17.97
CA LEU A 433 16.42 0.26 16.99
C LEU A 433 17.58 0.22 15.99
N TRP A 434 18.76 -0.22 16.44
CA TRP A 434 19.97 -0.31 15.62
C TRP A 434 20.19 -1.71 15.03
N LYS A 435 19.17 -2.58 15.08
CA LYS A 435 19.15 -3.91 14.46
C LYS A 435 20.33 -4.80 14.89
N GLY A 436 20.66 -4.77 16.18
CA GLY A 436 21.72 -5.58 16.80
C GLY A 436 23.12 -4.98 16.74
N ALA A 437 23.32 -3.88 16.00
CA ALA A 437 24.62 -3.20 15.96
C ALA A 437 24.81 -2.33 17.21
N CYS A 438 25.60 -2.82 18.17
CA CYS A 438 25.93 -2.09 19.39
C CYS A 438 27.32 -1.45 19.24
N PRO A 439 27.43 -0.11 19.16
CA PRO A 439 28.73 0.55 19.14
C PRO A 439 29.44 0.39 20.49
N GLU A 440 30.74 0.70 20.56
CA GLU A 440 31.45 0.71 21.83
C GLU A 440 31.08 1.96 22.64
N TYR A 441 30.81 3.07 21.95
CA TYR A 441 30.44 4.34 22.53
C TYR A 441 29.23 4.97 21.81
N VAL A 442 28.46 5.76 22.55
CA VAL A 442 27.34 6.54 22.02
C VAL A 442 27.54 8.02 22.27
N ALA A 443 27.05 8.83 21.34
CA ALA A 443 26.95 10.27 21.45
C ALA A 443 25.51 10.65 21.87
N ILE A 444 25.36 11.32 23.02
CA ILE A 444 24.08 11.84 23.52
C ILE A 444 24.14 13.36 23.50
N SER A 445 23.30 13.99 22.70
CA SER A 445 23.17 15.45 22.67
C SER A 445 21.99 15.91 23.53
N CYS A 446 22.27 16.83 24.44
CA CYS A 446 21.28 17.45 25.29
C CYS A 446 21.24 18.95 25.02
N VAL A 447 20.06 19.57 25.13
CA VAL A 447 19.90 21.04 25.10
C VAL A 447 19.29 21.49 26.41
N ALA A 448 19.58 22.72 26.82
CA ALA A 448 18.93 23.31 27.98
C ALA A 448 17.43 23.44 27.68
N ALA A 449 16.57 22.97 28.59
CA ALA A 449 15.16 23.26 28.50
C ALA A 449 14.99 24.78 28.54
N GLN A 450 14.48 25.37 27.47
CA GLN A 450 14.12 26.78 27.52
C GLN A 450 13.14 26.92 28.68
N LYS A 451 13.43 27.86 29.59
CA LYS A 451 12.42 28.32 30.52
C LYS A 451 11.28 28.77 29.60
N GLU A 452 10.18 28.03 29.57
CA GLU A 452 8.95 28.52 28.98
C GLU A 452 8.70 29.83 29.71
N THR A 453 9.11 30.94 29.08
CA THR A 453 8.66 32.25 29.51
C THR A 453 7.17 32.16 29.31
N ASP A 454 6.43 32.09 30.42
CA ASP A 454 4.98 32.22 30.47
C ASP A 454 4.55 33.29 29.45
N SER A 455 4.20 32.86 28.25
CA SER A 455 3.58 33.70 27.24
C SER A 455 2.08 33.75 27.50
N SER A 456 1.68 33.60 28.77
CA SER A 456 0.29 33.67 29.21
C SER A 456 -0.18 35.11 29.43
N ASN A 457 0.53 36.12 28.94
CA ASN A 457 0.10 37.51 29.05
C ASN A 457 0.62 38.33 27.88
N LYS A 458 -0.14 38.33 26.78
CA LYS A 458 -0.37 39.45 25.84
C LYS A 458 -1.24 38.93 24.69
N ASP A 459 -2.52 38.75 24.98
CA ASP A 459 -3.62 38.81 24.01
C ASP A 459 -4.85 39.34 24.78
N GLU A 460 -4.73 40.56 25.29
CA GLU A 460 -5.89 41.43 25.46
C GLU A 460 -5.73 42.50 24.37
N ASP A 461 -6.79 42.66 23.56
CA ASP A 461 -7.00 43.70 22.55
C ASP A 461 -6.39 43.49 21.15
N ILE A 462 -6.84 42.44 20.45
CA ILE A 462 -7.06 42.51 18.98
C ILE A 462 -8.45 41.93 18.68
N GLU A 463 -9.46 42.80 18.63
CA GLU A 463 -10.65 42.59 17.79
C GLU A 463 -10.21 42.81 16.33
N ASP A 464 -10.16 41.75 15.51
CA ASP A 464 -10.36 41.84 14.06
C ASP A 464 -10.41 40.45 13.38
N ASP A 465 -11.59 40.13 12.84
CA ASP A 465 -11.86 39.36 11.61
C ASP A 465 -10.83 38.30 11.13
N ALA A 466 -10.58 37.27 11.94
CA ALA A 466 -9.93 36.04 11.48
C ALA A 466 -10.95 34.89 11.40
N THR A 467 -11.23 34.49 10.17
CA THR A 467 -11.92 33.26 9.76
C THR A 467 -11.49 32.06 10.61
N GLU A 468 -12.48 31.31 11.10
CA GLU A 468 -12.30 30.06 11.84
C GLU A 468 -11.27 29.16 11.17
N LYS A 469 -10.12 28.99 11.84
CA LYS A 469 -9.23 27.85 11.58
C LYS A 469 -9.97 26.59 12.04
N PRO A 470 -10.16 25.57 11.18
CA PRO A 470 -10.77 24.33 11.63
C PRO A 470 -9.85 23.66 12.64
N SER A 471 -10.43 23.24 13.76
CA SER A 471 -9.78 22.43 14.78
C SER A 471 -9.20 21.16 14.15
N SER A 472 -7.96 20.87 14.51
CA SER A 472 -7.28 19.64 14.19
C SER A 472 -7.93 18.48 14.93
N CYS A 473 -8.25 17.43 14.18
CA CYS A 473 -8.51 16.08 14.67
C CYS A 473 -9.85 15.87 15.39
N GLU A 474 -10.96 15.97 14.64
CA GLU A 474 -12.12 15.07 14.67
C GLU A 474 -13.05 15.52 13.51
N ASP A 475 -13.67 14.58 12.78
CA ASP A 475 -14.55 14.77 11.60
C ASP A 475 -13.93 15.02 10.20
N VAL A 476 -12.79 14.40 9.91
CA VAL A 476 -12.27 14.23 8.51
C VAL A 476 -13.00 13.11 7.74
N TRP A 477 -14.19 12.70 8.19
CA TRP A 477 -15.18 12.01 7.34
C TRP A 477 -15.85 13.06 6.46
N LYS A 478 -15.09 13.58 5.49
CA LYS A 478 -15.56 14.60 4.53
C LYS A 478 -16.84 14.08 3.86
N ARG A 479 -17.96 14.72 4.21
CA ARG A 479 -19.31 14.46 3.68
C ARG A 479 -19.23 14.32 2.16
N LYS A 480 -19.86 13.26 1.61
CA LYS A 480 -19.99 13.01 0.16
C LYS A 480 -20.35 14.31 -0.57
N ASP A 481 -19.93 14.48 -1.82
CA ASP A 481 -20.64 15.41 -2.71
C ASP A 481 -22.05 14.84 -2.90
N ARG A 482 -22.97 15.29 -2.03
CA ARG A 482 -24.39 14.95 -2.07
C ARG A 482 -25.15 16.00 -2.88
N SER A 483 -24.48 16.67 -3.82
CA SER A 483 -25.19 17.50 -4.76
C SER A 483 -26.22 16.65 -5.51
N PRO A 484 -27.39 17.22 -5.84
CA PRO A 484 -28.37 16.56 -6.69
C PRO A 484 -27.76 16.03 -7.98
N GLU A 485 -26.79 16.74 -8.55
CA GLU A 485 -26.09 16.36 -9.78
C GLU A 485 -25.21 15.13 -9.60
N ALA A 486 -24.43 15.04 -8.51
CA ALA A 486 -23.60 13.87 -8.24
C ALA A 486 -24.45 12.62 -8.01
N MET A 487 -25.52 12.74 -7.22
CA MET A 487 -26.42 11.62 -6.97
C MET A 487 -27.19 11.20 -8.23
N ALA A 488 -27.67 12.15 -9.04
CA ALA A 488 -28.32 11.82 -10.30
C ALA A 488 -27.39 11.06 -11.27
N ARG A 489 -26.10 11.43 -11.34
CA ARG A 489 -25.10 10.69 -12.14
C ARG A 489 -24.90 9.28 -11.63
N ASP A 490 -24.78 9.09 -10.32
CA ASP A 490 -24.62 7.77 -9.69
C ASP A 490 -25.83 6.87 -9.96
N GLU A 491 -27.04 7.42 -9.81
CA GLU A 491 -28.28 6.70 -10.04
C GLU A 491 -28.47 6.36 -11.53
N GLU A 492 -28.14 7.28 -12.45
CA GLU A 492 -28.16 7.00 -13.88
C GLU A 492 -27.16 5.88 -14.24
N HIS A 493 -25.96 5.91 -13.66
CA HIS A 493 -24.95 4.87 -13.88
C HIS A 493 -25.42 3.51 -13.34
N PHE A 494 -26.01 3.49 -12.15
CA PHE A 494 -26.57 2.27 -11.56
C PHE A 494 -27.70 1.69 -12.43
N LEU A 495 -28.61 2.50 -12.94
CA LEU A 495 -29.67 2.04 -13.84
C LEU A 495 -29.11 1.46 -15.14
N ARG A 496 -28.09 2.09 -15.72
CA ARG A 496 -27.40 1.52 -16.89
C ARG A 496 -26.82 0.15 -16.56
N LEU A 497 -26.20 -0.03 -15.39
CA LEU A 497 -25.67 -1.33 -14.95
C LEU A 497 -26.77 -2.37 -14.72
N LEU A 498 -27.91 -1.98 -14.14
CA LEU A 498 -29.09 -2.83 -14.01
C LEU A 498 -29.60 -3.28 -15.39
N ASP A 499 -29.69 -2.37 -16.36
CA ASP A 499 -30.13 -2.69 -17.72
C ASP A 499 -29.16 -3.66 -18.43
N LEU A 500 -27.90 -3.75 -17.99
CA LEU A 500 -26.92 -4.72 -18.47
C LEU A 500 -26.99 -6.09 -17.76
N THR A 501 -27.78 -6.20 -16.70
CA THR A 501 -27.88 -7.43 -15.91
C THR A 501 -28.96 -8.34 -16.51
N PRO A 502 -28.63 -9.56 -16.98
CA PRO A 502 -29.54 -10.39 -17.77
C PRO A 502 -30.81 -10.84 -17.04
N ASN A 503 -30.87 -10.67 -15.72
CA ASN A 503 -32.00 -11.08 -14.87
C ASN A 503 -32.84 -9.90 -14.36
N VAL A 504 -32.68 -8.70 -14.92
CA VAL A 504 -33.50 -7.53 -14.57
C VAL A 504 -34.80 -7.54 -15.37
N THR A 505 -35.92 -7.48 -14.66
CA THR A 505 -37.27 -7.39 -15.21
C THR A 505 -37.90 -6.06 -14.83
N VAL A 506 -38.59 -5.43 -15.77
CA VAL A 506 -39.33 -4.18 -15.52
C VAL A 506 -40.80 -4.52 -15.35
N LEU A 507 -41.36 -4.22 -14.17
CA LEU A 507 -42.78 -4.38 -13.89
C LEU A 507 -43.59 -3.31 -14.65
N PRO A 508 -44.88 -3.55 -14.96
CA PRO A 508 -45.75 -2.62 -15.68
C PRO A 508 -45.84 -1.21 -15.07
N ASN A 509 -45.63 -1.06 -13.77
CA ASN A 509 -45.60 0.24 -13.09
C ASN A 509 -44.24 0.95 -13.14
N GLY A 510 -43.24 0.40 -13.84
CA GLY A 510 -41.90 0.96 -13.98
C GLY A 510 -40.91 0.57 -12.88
N VAL A 511 -41.33 -0.22 -11.89
CA VAL A 511 -40.41 -0.79 -10.90
C VAL A 511 -39.50 -1.82 -11.59
N ARG A 512 -38.19 -1.67 -11.42
CA ARG A 512 -37.21 -2.66 -11.92
C ARG A 512 -36.89 -3.63 -10.80
N TYR A 513 -36.87 -4.92 -11.08
CA TYR A 513 -36.43 -5.90 -10.10
C TYR A 513 -35.49 -6.94 -10.70
N ALA A 514 -34.69 -7.55 -9.83
CA ALA A 514 -33.96 -8.76 -10.14
C ALA A 514 -33.96 -9.69 -8.91
N SER A 515 -33.79 -10.97 -9.15
CA SER A 515 -33.85 -12.00 -8.10
C SER A 515 -32.61 -12.91 -8.10
N MET A 516 -32.27 -13.40 -6.92
CA MET A 516 -31.20 -14.38 -6.70
C MET A 516 -31.78 -15.73 -6.35
N ILE A 517 -31.44 -16.73 -7.15
CA ILE A 517 -31.80 -18.13 -6.91
C ILE A 517 -30.67 -18.79 -6.10
N ASP A 518 -31.03 -19.51 -5.03
CA ASP A 518 -30.12 -20.42 -4.33
C ASP A 518 -29.94 -21.70 -5.16
N PRO A 519 -28.70 -22.05 -5.56
CA PRO A 519 -28.42 -23.25 -6.35
C PRO A 519 -28.72 -24.55 -5.60
N GLU A 520 -28.82 -24.52 -4.27
CA GLU A 520 -29.19 -25.68 -3.44
C GLU A 520 -30.71 -25.88 -3.36
N GLY A 521 -31.50 -25.08 -4.08
CA GLY A 521 -32.95 -25.20 -4.13
C GLY A 521 -33.69 -24.57 -2.95
N ARG A 522 -32.98 -23.85 -2.06
CA ARG A 522 -33.56 -23.09 -0.92
C ARG A 522 -34.17 -21.77 -1.39
N ASN A 523 -35.04 -21.83 -2.39
CA ASN A 523 -35.79 -20.70 -2.92
C ASN A 523 -37.16 -20.66 -2.25
N GLY A 524 -37.66 -19.47 -1.97
CA GLY A 524 -38.99 -19.29 -1.41
C GLY A 524 -39.86 -18.43 -2.32
N SER A 525 -41.16 -18.45 -2.05
CA SER A 525 -42.04 -17.43 -2.56
C SER A 525 -41.75 -16.10 -1.85
N ILE A 526 -41.76 -14.99 -2.57
CA ILE A 526 -41.68 -13.64 -1.99
C ILE A 526 -42.79 -13.37 -0.97
N LYS A 527 -43.89 -14.14 -1.03
CA LYS A 527 -44.97 -14.13 -0.03
C LYS A 527 -44.50 -14.55 1.37
N ASN A 528 -43.35 -15.22 1.46
CA ASN A 528 -42.77 -15.72 2.71
C ASN A 528 -41.60 -14.85 3.19
N VAL A 529 -41.51 -13.59 2.76
CA VAL A 529 -40.48 -12.65 3.23
C VAL A 529 -40.93 -12.02 4.55
N SER A 530 -40.01 -11.92 5.51
CA SER A 530 -40.25 -11.33 6.83
C SER A 530 -39.78 -9.88 6.95
N ILE A 531 -38.78 -9.46 6.16
CA ILE A 531 -38.18 -8.13 6.27
C ILE A 531 -37.86 -7.59 4.86
N MET A 532 -38.22 -6.32 4.65
CA MET A 532 -37.79 -5.53 3.49
C MET A 532 -36.90 -4.38 3.95
N THR A 533 -35.67 -4.34 3.44
CA THR A 533 -34.67 -3.32 3.84
C THR A 533 -34.40 -2.35 2.69
N PRO A 534 -34.72 -1.05 2.85
CA PRO A 534 -34.36 0.00 1.90
C PRO A 534 -32.90 0.44 2.03
N HIS A 535 -32.32 0.73 0.87
CA HIS A 535 -30.97 1.27 0.69
C HIS A 535 -31.01 2.40 -0.32
N THR A 536 -30.07 3.33 -0.23
CA THR A 536 -29.72 4.15 -1.40
C THR A 536 -29.08 3.27 -2.47
N LEU A 537 -29.12 3.69 -3.74
CA LEU A 537 -28.39 3.00 -4.81
C LEU A 537 -26.87 2.98 -4.58
N VAL A 538 -26.38 3.84 -3.69
CA VAL A 538 -24.98 3.95 -3.28
C VAL A 538 -24.66 3.18 -1.98
N GLY A 539 -25.56 2.32 -1.51
CA GLY A 539 -25.33 1.36 -0.43
C GLY A 539 -25.47 1.90 1.00
N ASP A 540 -26.03 3.09 1.19
CA ASP A 540 -26.41 3.56 2.52
C ASP A 540 -27.68 2.82 2.96
N SER A 541 -27.55 1.94 3.96
CA SER A 541 -28.70 1.28 4.57
C SER A 541 -29.50 2.28 5.38
N PHE A 542 -30.82 2.29 5.17
CA PHE A 542 -31.74 3.09 5.97
C PHE A 542 -32.21 2.36 7.25
N GLY A 543 -31.73 1.13 7.47
CA GLY A 543 -32.28 0.20 8.46
C GLY A 543 -33.64 -0.36 8.01
N SER A 544 -34.26 -1.22 8.82
CA SER A 544 -35.64 -1.65 8.57
C SER A 544 -36.55 -0.41 8.68
N HIS A 545 -37.25 -0.08 7.60
CA HIS A 545 -38.16 1.05 7.59
C HIS A 545 -39.39 0.72 8.46
N LEU A 546 -39.47 1.30 9.65
CA LEU A 546 -40.63 1.17 10.55
C LEU A 546 -41.96 1.63 9.91
N HIS A 547 -41.92 2.44 8.83
CA HIS A 547 -43.12 2.85 8.08
C HIS A 547 -43.66 1.78 7.12
N LEU A 548 -42.84 0.82 6.69
CA LEU A 548 -43.32 -0.35 5.93
C LEU A 548 -43.74 -1.51 6.85
N ASP A 549 -43.42 -1.39 8.14
CA ASP A 549 -43.89 -2.26 9.23
C ASP A 549 -45.34 -1.94 9.64
N HIS A 550 -46.00 -0.99 8.96
CA HIS A 550 -47.45 -0.94 8.96
C HIS A 550 -47.95 -2.20 8.25
N GLN A 551 -48.35 -3.18 9.06
CA GLN A 551 -49.01 -4.43 8.68
C GLN A 551 -50.08 -4.18 7.61
N ASN A 552 -49.68 -4.18 6.33
CA ASN A 552 -50.63 -4.24 5.24
C ASN A 552 -51.27 -5.61 5.38
N THR A 553 -52.51 -5.65 5.83
CA THR A 553 -53.23 -6.92 5.92
C THR A 553 -53.91 -7.13 4.58
N ARG A 554 -53.67 -8.29 3.94
CA ARG A 554 -54.49 -8.70 2.79
C ARG A 554 -55.96 -8.70 3.21
N PRO A 555 -56.90 -8.62 2.25
CA PRO A 555 -58.32 -8.82 2.55
C PRO A 555 -58.63 -10.13 3.29
N ASP A 556 -57.73 -11.12 3.23
CA ASP A 556 -57.81 -12.40 3.94
C ASP A 556 -57.22 -12.38 5.37
N GLY A 557 -56.66 -11.26 5.84
CA GLY A 557 -56.08 -11.10 7.16
C GLY A 557 -54.60 -11.48 7.29
N THR A 558 -53.93 -11.84 6.20
CA THR A 558 -52.49 -12.14 6.20
C THR A 558 -51.66 -10.86 6.24
N GLU A 559 -50.69 -10.77 7.16
CA GLU A 559 -49.73 -9.65 7.19
C GLU A 559 -48.83 -9.69 5.95
N ILE A 560 -48.68 -8.53 5.29
CA ILE A 560 -47.89 -8.33 4.09
C ILE A 560 -46.69 -7.46 4.45
N TYR A 561 -45.49 -7.98 4.19
CA TYR A 561 -44.21 -7.29 4.40
C TYR A 561 -43.59 -6.76 3.08
N THR A 562 -44.39 -6.66 2.02
CA THR A 562 -43.98 -6.19 0.69
C THR A 562 -44.47 -4.76 0.41
N HIS A 563 -43.77 -4.04 -0.47
CA HIS A 563 -44.16 -2.69 -0.87
C HIS A 563 -45.50 -2.72 -1.65
N PRO A 564 -46.42 -1.75 -1.45
CA PRO A 564 -47.67 -1.65 -2.22
C PRO A 564 -47.52 -1.59 -3.75
N LEU A 565 -46.33 -1.24 -4.23
CA LEU A 565 -45.99 -1.17 -5.66
C LEU A 565 -45.55 -2.53 -6.22
N ILE A 566 -45.19 -3.47 -5.35
CA ILE A 566 -44.76 -4.82 -5.69
C ILE A 566 -45.94 -5.79 -5.56
N GLU A 567 -46.83 -5.56 -4.58
CA GLU A 567 -47.92 -6.47 -4.23
C GLU A 567 -48.80 -6.91 -5.42
N PRO A 568 -49.19 -6.04 -6.38
CA PRO A 568 -49.99 -6.48 -7.53
C PRO A 568 -49.30 -7.52 -8.44
N TYR A 569 -47.98 -7.67 -8.32
CA TYR A 569 -47.16 -8.55 -9.14
C TYR A 569 -46.61 -9.74 -8.37
N ILE A 570 -46.93 -9.87 -7.08
CA ILE A 570 -46.30 -10.84 -6.17
C ILE A 570 -46.47 -12.30 -6.62
N ASP A 571 -47.59 -12.59 -7.31
CA ASP A 571 -47.90 -13.91 -7.87
C ASP A 571 -47.09 -14.26 -9.12
N ASP A 572 -46.61 -13.24 -9.84
CA ASP A 572 -45.86 -13.38 -11.09
C ASP A 572 -44.33 -13.41 -10.85
N LEU A 573 -43.89 -13.14 -9.61
CA LEU A 573 -42.47 -13.11 -9.27
C LEU A 573 -41.91 -14.54 -9.13
N PRO A 574 -40.70 -14.81 -9.64
CA PRO A 574 -40.09 -16.13 -9.54
C PRO A 574 -39.77 -16.45 -8.08
N GLU A 575 -39.81 -17.74 -7.75
CA GLU A 575 -39.23 -18.24 -6.50
C GLU A 575 -37.75 -17.91 -6.47
N ALA A 576 -37.32 -17.30 -5.38
CA ALA A 576 -35.94 -16.87 -5.20
C ALA A 576 -35.59 -16.88 -3.72
N LYS A 577 -34.30 -16.84 -3.42
CA LYS A 577 -33.84 -16.59 -2.06
C LYS A 577 -33.90 -15.10 -1.73
N LYS A 578 -33.62 -14.23 -2.70
CA LYS A 578 -33.57 -12.77 -2.49
C LYS A 578 -34.10 -12.01 -3.70
N TRP A 579 -34.74 -10.87 -3.47
CA TRP A 579 -35.17 -9.93 -4.51
C TRP A 579 -34.60 -8.54 -4.24
N PHE A 580 -34.33 -7.83 -5.32
CA PHE A 580 -33.83 -6.46 -5.36
C PHE A 580 -34.81 -5.64 -6.18
N PHE A 581 -35.46 -4.64 -5.59
CA PHE A 581 -36.40 -3.77 -6.27
C PHE A 581 -35.87 -2.33 -6.29
N CYS A 582 -35.61 -1.81 -7.48
CA CYS A 582 -35.25 -0.43 -7.70
C CYS A 582 -36.53 0.35 -8.02
N ILE A 583 -37.01 1.13 -7.04
CA ILE A 583 -38.27 1.89 -7.13
C ILE A 583 -37.94 3.36 -7.38
N PRO A 584 -38.43 3.98 -8.48
CA PRO A 584 -38.34 5.41 -8.68
C PRO A 584 -39.05 6.18 -7.55
N THR A 585 -38.43 7.22 -6.99
CA THR A 585 -39.04 8.04 -5.93
C THR A 585 -40.27 8.80 -6.38
N SER A 586 -40.45 9.00 -7.69
CA SER A 586 -41.69 9.51 -8.27
C SER A 586 -42.90 8.59 -8.07
N LEU A 587 -42.68 7.31 -7.73
CA LEU A 587 -43.72 6.34 -7.41
C LEU A 587 -43.96 6.18 -5.90
N LEU A 588 -43.07 6.72 -5.05
CA LEU A 588 -43.17 6.61 -3.60
C LEU A 588 -44.05 7.71 -3.02
N ASP A 589 -44.53 7.49 -1.79
CA ASP A 589 -45.22 8.53 -1.04
C ASP A 589 -44.26 9.72 -0.80
N PRO A 590 -44.68 10.97 -1.06
CA PRO A 590 -43.86 12.14 -0.81
C PRO A 590 -43.28 12.21 0.61
N ALA A 591 -43.99 11.73 1.63
CA ALA A 591 -43.52 11.70 3.02
C ALA A 591 -42.35 10.72 3.22
N ASP A 592 -42.39 9.55 2.56
CA ASP A 592 -41.27 8.61 2.58
C ASP A 592 -40.04 9.21 1.88
N VAL A 593 -40.25 9.89 0.74
CA VAL A 593 -39.17 10.56 0.01
C VAL A 593 -38.55 11.69 0.84
N GLU A 594 -39.37 12.49 1.52
CA GLU A 594 -38.90 13.53 2.43
C GLU A 594 -38.09 12.95 3.58
N TRP A 595 -38.51 11.81 4.14
CA TRP A 595 -37.75 11.11 5.17
C TRP A 595 -36.37 10.67 4.67
N TYR A 596 -36.29 10.07 3.48
CA TYR A 596 -35.02 9.69 2.86
C TYR A 596 -34.13 10.91 2.64
N GLU A 597 -34.70 11.99 2.08
CA GLU A 597 -34.02 13.26 1.83
C GLU A 597 -33.47 13.88 3.12
N GLN A 598 -34.21 13.87 4.22
CA GLN A 598 -33.73 14.38 5.52
C GLN A 598 -32.53 13.58 6.04
N ARG A 599 -32.51 12.26 5.82
CA ARG A 599 -31.47 11.38 6.33
C ARG A 599 -30.18 11.41 5.50
N ILE A 600 -30.31 11.59 4.18
CA ILE A 600 -29.15 11.69 3.28
C ILE A 600 -28.82 13.13 2.89
N GLY A 601 -29.63 14.12 3.23
CA GLY A 601 -29.42 15.54 2.91
C GLY A 601 -29.61 15.90 1.43
N VAL A 602 -30.14 14.98 0.61
CA VAL A 602 -30.43 15.18 -0.82
C VAL A 602 -31.55 14.23 -1.25
N ARG A 603 -32.42 14.64 -2.17
CA ARG A 603 -33.56 13.83 -2.61
C ARG A 603 -33.16 12.73 -3.60
N PRO A 604 -33.26 11.43 -3.26
CA PRO A 604 -32.93 10.35 -4.20
C PRO A 604 -33.93 10.30 -5.35
N ASN A 605 -33.48 9.90 -6.55
CA ASN A 605 -34.39 9.56 -7.66
C ASN A 605 -34.84 8.10 -7.58
N TYR A 606 -34.09 7.22 -6.89
CA TYR A 606 -34.44 5.81 -6.71
C TYR A 606 -34.12 5.30 -5.30
N ILE A 607 -34.91 4.34 -4.83
CA ILE A 607 -34.65 3.57 -3.61
C ILE A 607 -34.51 2.09 -3.98
N LEU A 608 -33.47 1.44 -3.47
CA LEU A 608 -33.25 0.00 -3.62
C LEU A 608 -33.82 -0.74 -2.41
N TYR A 609 -34.85 -1.54 -2.61
CA TYR A 609 -35.39 -2.44 -1.60
C TYR A 609 -34.81 -3.84 -1.77
N THR A 610 -34.40 -4.44 -0.66
CA THR A 610 -33.91 -5.82 -0.60
C THR A 610 -34.86 -6.67 0.22
N LEU A 611 -35.26 -7.83 -0.30
CA LEU A 611 -36.18 -8.78 0.34
C LEU A 611 -35.55 -10.16 0.35
N GLU A 612 -35.62 -10.87 1.47
CA GLU A 612 -35.04 -12.21 1.61
C GLU A 612 -36.09 -13.22 2.07
N ALA A 613 -36.19 -14.35 1.36
CA ALA A 613 -37.14 -15.39 1.67
C ALA A 613 -36.79 -16.04 3.01
N ASN A 614 -37.79 -16.24 3.87
CA ASN A 614 -37.59 -16.92 5.14
C ASN A 614 -37.39 -18.43 4.88
N THR A 615 -36.19 -18.95 5.13
CA THR A 615 -35.82 -20.34 4.84
C THR A 615 -36.27 -21.35 5.90
N THR A 616 -37.04 -20.91 6.91
CA THR A 616 -37.40 -21.70 8.10
C THR A 616 -38.69 -22.52 7.97
N HIS A 617 -39.21 -22.71 6.76
CA HIS A 617 -40.41 -23.53 6.50
C HIS A 617 -40.11 -24.82 5.73
#